data_AF-A0A258CWB1-F1
#
_entry.id   AF-A0A258CWB1-F1
#
_cell.length_a   1.000
_cell.length_b   1.000
_cell.length_c   1.000
_cell.angle_alpha   90.00
_cell.angle_beta   90.00
_cell.angle_gamma   90.00
#
_symmetry.space_group_name_H-M   'P 1'
#
loop_
_entity.id
_entity.type
_entity.pdbx_description
1 polymer ?
#
loop_
_entity_poly.entity_id
_entity_poly.type
_entity_poly.pdbx_seq_one_letter_code
_entity_poly.pdbx_strand_id
1 'polypeptide(L)'
;MYQPQPFVTRLAFKSSDRPEAQEARERLAARYGDVGEDKAQVIVALGGDGFMLESLHEAIASQTPIYGMNRGSVGFLMNEYSEDGLLERINAAERAVIHPLAMVAIDARRTQHRALAINEVSLLRQTRQTAKLRISIDGKVRMGELVCDGALLATPAGSTAYNLSAHGPIIPID
;
A
#
# COMPACT_ATOMS: atom_id res chain seq x y z
N MET A 1 -16.41 -18.71 -1.49
CA MET A 1 -16.58 -19.57 -0.29
C MET A 1 -15.87 -18.88 0.86
N TYR A 2 -16.60 -18.33 1.83
CA TYR A 2 -16.00 -17.72 3.01
C TYR A 2 -15.41 -18.85 3.88
N GLN A 3 -14.09 -18.91 3.98
CA GLN A 3 -13.44 -19.75 4.99
C GLN A 3 -13.35 -18.92 6.26
N PRO A 4 -13.97 -19.33 7.38
CA PRO A 4 -13.81 -18.61 8.65
C PRO A 4 -12.33 -18.62 9.00
N GLN A 5 -11.74 -17.44 9.14
CA GLN A 5 -10.32 -17.35 9.46
C GLN A 5 -10.10 -17.81 10.91
N PRO A 6 -8.98 -18.50 11.18
CA PRO A 6 -8.62 -18.84 12.53
C PRO A 6 -8.41 -17.56 13.33
N PHE A 7 -8.92 -17.55 14.56
CA PHE A 7 -8.70 -16.47 15.52
C PHE A 7 -7.21 -16.12 15.58
N VAL A 8 -6.89 -14.84 15.39
CA VAL A 8 -5.52 -14.33 15.37
C VAL A 8 -4.96 -14.38 16.78
N THR A 9 -3.82 -15.06 16.93
CA THR A 9 -3.09 -15.20 18.20
C THR A 9 -1.59 -14.95 18.06
N ARG A 10 -1.05 -15.04 16.84
CA ARG A 10 0.37 -14.87 16.56
C ARG A 10 0.61 -13.63 15.71
N LEU A 11 1.38 -12.69 16.27
CA LEU A 11 1.70 -11.41 15.65
C LEU A 11 3.21 -11.32 15.37
N ALA A 12 3.56 -10.52 14.36
CA ALA A 12 4.90 -9.96 14.20
C ALA A 12 4.80 -8.44 14.16
N PHE A 13 5.83 -7.74 14.64
CA PHE A 13 5.79 -6.28 14.73
C PHE A 13 6.90 -5.65 13.88
N LYS A 14 6.49 -4.73 13.00
CA LYS A 14 7.38 -3.90 12.19
C LYS A 14 7.17 -2.44 12.56
N SER A 15 8.23 -1.64 12.48
CA SER A 15 8.15 -0.20 12.74
C SER A 15 9.02 0.56 11.75
N SER A 16 8.60 1.79 11.42
CA SER A 16 9.48 2.75 10.75
C SER A 16 10.64 3.17 11.67
N ASP A 17 11.61 3.90 11.11
CA ASP A 17 12.80 4.40 11.84
C ASP A 17 12.50 5.52 12.86
N ARG A 18 11.23 5.93 13.00
CA ARG A 18 10.84 6.93 13.98
C ARG A 18 10.97 6.37 15.41
N PRO A 19 11.59 7.11 16.36
CA PRO A 19 11.74 6.63 17.74
C PRO A 19 10.42 6.21 18.37
N GLU A 20 9.38 7.01 18.20
CA GLU A 20 8.03 6.73 18.68
C GLU A 20 7.43 5.40 18.18
N ALA A 21 7.76 5.01 16.95
CA ALA A 21 7.29 3.77 16.34
C ALA A 21 8.12 2.56 16.82
N GLN A 22 9.43 2.74 16.99
CA GLN A 22 10.33 1.72 17.52
C GLN A 22 9.97 1.38 18.98
N GLU A 23 9.79 2.38 19.83
CA GLU A 23 9.38 2.16 21.22
C GLU A 23 8.01 1.46 21.33
N ALA A 24 7.06 1.85 20.46
CA ALA A 24 5.75 1.21 20.40
C ALA A 24 5.86 -0.26 19.98
N ARG A 25 6.74 -0.57 19.03
CA ARG A 25 7.03 -1.95 18.61
C ARG A 25 7.56 -2.76 19.78
N GLU A 26 8.52 -2.22 20.52
CA GLU A 26 9.10 -2.90 21.68
C GLU A 26 8.05 -3.19 22.76
N ARG A 27 7.22 -2.21 23.11
CA ARG A 27 6.13 -2.38 24.10
C ARG A 27 5.10 -3.42 23.67
N LEU A 28 4.67 -3.37 22.41
CA LEU A 28 3.69 -4.32 21.87
C LEU A 28 4.26 -5.72 21.73
N ALA A 29 5.49 -5.86 21.26
CA ALA A 29 6.18 -7.14 21.17
C ALA A 29 6.38 -7.77 22.56
N ALA A 30 6.72 -6.98 23.58
CA ALA A 30 6.83 -7.46 24.96
C ALA A 30 5.48 -7.92 25.53
N ARG A 31 4.38 -7.24 25.16
CA ARG A 31 3.03 -7.53 25.68
C ARG A 31 2.33 -8.69 24.99
N TYR A 32 2.46 -8.80 23.66
CA TYR A 32 1.71 -9.75 22.85
C TYR A 32 2.58 -10.86 22.24
N GLY A 33 3.91 -10.76 22.37
CA GLY A 33 4.88 -11.67 21.75
C GLY A 33 5.09 -11.37 20.27
N ASP A 34 6.30 -11.62 19.78
CA ASP A 34 6.65 -11.50 18.37
C ASP A 34 7.15 -12.86 17.87
N VAL A 35 6.43 -13.47 16.93
CA VAL A 35 6.78 -14.78 16.38
C VAL A 35 7.65 -14.70 15.12
N GLY A 36 7.97 -13.50 14.65
CA GLY A 36 8.59 -13.24 13.35
C GLY A 36 7.62 -13.36 12.18
N GLU A 37 7.93 -12.70 11.06
CA GLU A 37 7.03 -12.57 9.90
C GLU A 37 6.63 -13.93 9.30
N ASP A 38 7.53 -14.90 9.28
CA ASP A 38 7.29 -16.23 8.70
C ASP A 38 6.23 -17.07 9.46
N LYS A 39 6.00 -16.78 10.74
CA LYS A 39 5.07 -17.53 11.61
C LYS A 39 3.84 -16.73 12.01
N ALA A 40 3.82 -15.44 11.66
CA ALA A 40 2.75 -14.52 12.01
C ALA A 40 1.47 -14.82 11.22
N GLN A 41 0.33 -14.69 11.89
CA GLN A 41 -0.97 -14.65 11.21
C GLN A 41 -1.27 -13.24 10.70
N VAL A 42 -0.77 -12.22 11.40
CA VAL A 42 -0.90 -10.81 11.06
C VAL A 42 0.40 -10.10 11.41
N ILE A 43 0.85 -9.23 10.52
CA ILE A 43 1.97 -8.32 10.76
C ILE A 43 1.39 -6.97 11.22
N VAL A 44 1.84 -6.46 12.36
CA VAL A 44 1.45 -5.15 12.88
C VAL A 44 2.51 -4.13 12.48
N ALA A 45 2.14 -3.19 11.62
CA ALA A 45 3.03 -2.14 11.13
C ALA A 45 2.82 -0.84 11.91
N LEU A 46 3.88 -0.29 12.49
CA LEU A 46 3.86 0.95 13.28
C LEU A 46 4.58 2.07 12.55
N GLY A 47 3.86 3.12 12.14
CA GLY A 47 4.43 4.19 11.34
C GLY A 47 3.37 5.07 10.72
N GLY A 48 3.62 5.56 9.51
CA GLY A 48 2.62 6.25 8.67
C GLY A 48 2.26 5.44 7.43
N ASP A 49 1.44 6.02 6.55
CA ASP A 49 0.98 5.37 5.31
C ASP A 49 2.13 4.87 4.42
N GLY A 50 3.23 5.64 4.29
CA GLY A 50 4.39 5.22 3.50
C GLY A 50 4.98 3.89 3.99
N PHE A 51 5.07 3.73 5.31
CA PHE A 51 5.55 2.49 5.92
C PHE A 51 4.56 1.33 5.78
N MET A 52 3.26 1.62 5.81
CA MET A 52 2.22 0.63 5.51
C MET A 52 2.34 0.11 4.09
N LEU A 53 2.57 1.00 3.12
CA LEU A 53 2.75 0.63 1.71
C LEU A 53 4.01 -0.20 1.49
N GLU A 54 5.12 0.17 2.13
CA GLU A 54 6.35 -0.61 2.13
C GLU A 54 6.12 -2.02 2.70
N SER A 55 5.49 -2.10 3.89
CA SER A 55 5.16 -3.36 4.53
C SER A 55 4.25 -4.23 3.65
N LEU A 56 3.23 -3.63 3.01
CA LEU A 56 2.35 -4.32 2.08
C LEU A 56 3.12 -4.86 0.87
N HIS A 57 4.09 -4.10 0.35
CA HIS A 57 4.90 -4.50 -0.80
C HIS A 57 5.78 -5.72 -0.47
N GLU A 58 6.40 -5.72 0.70
CA GLU A 58 7.20 -6.83 1.21
C GLU A 58 6.36 -8.09 1.46
N ALA A 59 5.13 -7.91 1.96
CA ALA A 59 4.20 -9.02 2.22
C ALA A 59 3.46 -9.53 0.96
N ILE A 60 3.71 -8.98 -0.23
CA ILE A 60 3.04 -9.43 -1.47
C ILE A 60 3.25 -10.94 -1.68
N ALA A 61 4.45 -11.47 -1.42
CA ALA A 61 4.74 -12.88 -1.66
C ALA A 61 4.07 -13.80 -0.62
N SER A 62 4.13 -13.44 0.66
CA SER A 62 3.56 -14.25 1.75
C SER A 62 2.05 -14.13 1.87
N GLN A 63 1.47 -13.04 1.33
CA GLN A 63 0.05 -12.68 1.47
C GLN A 63 -0.39 -12.56 2.95
N THR A 64 0.56 -12.37 3.87
CA THR A 64 0.27 -12.19 5.28
C THR A 64 -0.47 -10.86 5.48
N PRO A 65 -1.66 -10.85 6.09
CA PRO A 65 -2.39 -9.62 6.36
C PRO A 65 -1.58 -8.64 7.22
N ILE A 66 -1.75 -7.36 6.97
CA ILE A 66 -1.07 -6.28 7.70
C ILE A 66 -2.10 -5.43 8.42
N TYR A 67 -1.85 -5.16 9.70
CA TYR A 67 -2.61 -4.24 10.52
C TYR A 67 -1.74 -3.02 10.86
N GLY A 68 -2.03 -1.88 10.23
CA GLY A 68 -1.28 -0.64 10.45
C GLY A 68 -1.80 0.17 11.64
N MET A 69 -0.91 0.71 12.48
CA MET A 69 -1.24 1.69 13.53
C MET A 69 -0.36 2.93 13.43
N ASN A 70 -0.99 4.10 13.53
CA ASN A 70 -0.36 5.38 13.28
C ASN A 70 0.59 5.79 14.42
N ARG A 71 1.88 5.84 14.13
CA ARG A 71 2.93 6.45 14.96
C ARG A 71 3.71 7.50 14.16
N GLY A 72 2.98 8.25 13.35
CA GLY A 72 3.50 9.21 12.38
C GLY A 72 2.58 10.42 12.20
N SER A 73 2.49 10.92 10.98
CA SER A 73 1.50 11.94 10.59
C SER A 73 0.14 11.28 10.33
N VAL A 74 -0.95 12.04 10.46
CA VAL A 74 -2.29 11.59 10.08
C VAL A 74 -2.31 11.25 8.58
N GLY A 75 -2.88 10.10 8.24
CA GLY A 75 -2.97 9.55 6.89
C GLY A 75 -4.29 8.81 6.66
N PHE A 76 -4.37 8.01 5.61
CA PHE A 76 -5.59 7.33 5.16
C PHE A 76 -5.60 5.82 5.44
N LEU A 77 -4.44 5.17 5.58
CA LEU A 77 -4.35 3.70 5.66
C LEU A 77 -4.15 3.18 7.10
N MET A 78 -3.70 4.05 8.00
CA MET A 78 -3.30 3.66 9.36
C MET A 78 -4.44 3.81 10.36
N ASN A 79 -4.66 2.78 11.18
CA ASN A 79 -5.57 2.86 12.32
C ASN A 79 -4.97 3.74 13.43
N GLU A 80 -5.81 4.19 14.37
CA GLU A 80 -5.34 4.87 15.56
C GLU A 80 -4.47 3.94 16.43
N TYR A 81 -3.38 4.49 16.95
CA TYR A 81 -2.51 3.76 17.86
C TYR A 81 -3.18 3.54 19.21
N SER A 82 -3.20 2.29 19.63
CA SER A 82 -3.53 1.90 21.00
C SER A 82 -2.80 0.62 21.33
N GLU A 83 -2.33 0.49 22.57
CA GLU A 83 -1.69 -0.72 23.05
C GLU A 83 -2.69 -1.75 23.58
N ASP A 84 -3.88 -1.30 23.95
CA ASP A 84 -4.89 -2.12 24.59
C ASP A 84 -5.78 -2.84 23.56
N GLY A 85 -6.19 -4.05 23.94
CA GLY A 85 -7.14 -4.85 23.16
C GLY A 85 -6.71 -5.12 21.73
N LEU A 86 -5.40 -5.24 21.46
CA LEU A 86 -4.88 -5.34 20.09
C LEU A 86 -5.42 -6.59 19.38
N LEU A 87 -5.42 -7.75 20.05
CA LEU A 87 -5.91 -8.99 19.46
C LEU A 87 -7.41 -8.92 19.17
N GLU A 88 -8.19 -8.36 20.08
CA GLU A 88 -9.64 -8.17 19.92
C GLU A 88 -9.93 -7.26 18.74
N ARG A 89 -9.20 -6.14 18.62
CA ARG A 89 -9.34 -5.22 17.49
C ARG A 89 -8.96 -5.86 16.16
N ILE A 90 -7.86 -6.60 16.09
CA ILE A 90 -7.45 -7.31 14.86
C ILE A 90 -8.51 -8.34 14.46
N ASN A 91 -9.03 -9.11 15.42
CA ASN A 91 -10.06 -10.13 15.14
C ASN A 91 -11.43 -9.53 14.78
N ALA A 92 -11.73 -8.30 15.22
CA ALA A 92 -12.95 -7.57 14.88
C ALA A 92 -12.81 -6.71 13.62
N ALA A 93 -11.59 -6.51 13.10
CA ALA A 93 -11.33 -5.65 11.96
C ALA A 93 -11.89 -6.24 10.66
N GLU A 94 -12.42 -5.37 9.80
CA GLU A 94 -12.78 -5.73 8.44
C GLU A 94 -11.53 -5.77 7.55
N ARG A 95 -11.44 -6.81 6.71
CA ARG A 95 -10.30 -6.98 5.82
C ARG A 95 -10.55 -6.27 4.50
N ALA A 96 -9.80 -5.20 4.26
CA ALA A 96 -9.67 -4.62 2.93
C ALA A 96 -8.73 -5.47 2.07
N VAL A 97 -9.15 -5.79 0.84
CA VAL A 97 -8.31 -6.49 -0.15
C VAL A 97 -7.82 -5.47 -1.16
N ILE A 98 -6.51 -5.28 -1.25
CA ILE A 98 -5.89 -4.37 -2.21
C ILE A 98 -5.40 -5.18 -3.41
N HIS A 99 -5.71 -4.69 -4.61
CA HIS A 99 -5.24 -5.26 -5.88
C HIS A 99 -4.17 -4.35 -6.49
N PRO A 100 -2.87 -4.70 -6.35
CA PRO A 100 -1.79 -3.93 -6.95
C PRO A 100 -1.88 -3.91 -8.47
N LEU A 101 -1.44 -2.81 -9.08
CA LEU A 101 -1.21 -2.72 -10.52
C LEU A 101 0.01 -3.54 -10.90
N ALA A 102 -0.12 -4.37 -11.93
CA ALA A 102 1.02 -5.03 -12.58
C ALA A 102 1.46 -4.22 -13.80
N MET A 103 2.56 -3.48 -13.66
CA MET A 103 3.10 -2.65 -14.72
C MET A 103 4.03 -3.46 -15.62
N VAL A 104 3.91 -3.23 -16.92
CA VAL A 104 4.94 -3.52 -17.91
C VAL A 104 5.31 -2.22 -18.62
N ALA A 105 6.55 -1.77 -18.47
CA ALA A 105 7.08 -0.61 -19.19
C ALA A 105 8.17 -1.04 -20.17
N ILE A 106 8.16 -0.47 -21.37
CA ILE A 106 9.20 -0.71 -22.39
C ILE A 106 9.93 0.62 -22.61
N ASP A 107 11.23 0.63 -22.34
CA ASP A 107 12.04 1.84 -22.50
C ASP A 107 12.47 2.09 -23.95
N ALA A 108 13.15 3.20 -24.20
CA ALA A 108 13.66 3.57 -25.53
C ALA A 108 14.68 2.57 -26.11
N ARG A 109 15.33 1.76 -25.26
CA ARG A 109 16.24 0.67 -25.66
C ARG A 109 15.50 -0.66 -25.88
N ARG A 110 14.17 -0.65 -25.80
CA ARG A 110 13.28 -1.82 -25.85
C ARG A 110 13.50 -2.80 -24.70
N THR A 111 14.06 -2.33 -23.59
CA THR A 111 14.14 -3.14 -22.36
C THR A 111 12.78 -3.15 -21.70
N GLN A 112 12.33 -4.34 -21.31
CA GLN A 112 11.09 -4.50 -20.57
C GLN A 112 11.36 -4.45 -19.06
N HIS A 113 10.61 -3.62 -18.37
CA HIS A 113 10.60 -3.48 -16.92
C HIS A 113 9.25 -3.94 -16.38
N ARG A 114 9.26 -4.65 -15.25
CA ARG A 114 8.06 -5.13 -14.57
C ARG A 114 8.07 -4.64 -13.14
N ALA A 115 6.94 -4.15 -12.65
CA ALA A 115 6.79 -3.75 -11.26
C ALA A 115 5.36 -3.96 -10.78
N LEU A 116 5.20 -4.09 -9.47
CA LEU A 116 3.91 -4.01 -8.80
C LEU A 116 3.79 -2.66 -8.10
N ALA A 117 2.63 -2.02 -8.22
CA ALA A 117 2.35 -0.75 -7.56
C ALA A 117 1.05 -0.83 -6.75
N ILE A 118 1.12 -0.45 -5.47
CA ILE A 118 -0.04 -0.46 -4.58
C ILE A 118 -0.92 0.76 -4.83
N ASN A 119 -0.32 1.94 -4.90
CA ASN A 119 -1.06 3.17 -5.14
C ASN A 119 -1.21 3.46 -6.64
N GLU A 120 -0.11 3.78 -7.33
CA GLU A 120 -0.17 4.18 -8.72
C GLU A 120 1.09 3.83 -9.53
N VAL A 121 0.90 3.81 -10.85
CA VAL A 121 1.98 3.91 -11.83
C VAL A 121 1.93 5.31 -12.43
N SER A 122 3.03 6.05 -12.33
CA SER A 122 3.17 7.38 -12.88
C SER A 122 4.12 7.41 -14.08
N LEU A 123 3.66 7.98 -15.19
CA LEU A 123 4.48 8.30 -16.34
C LEU A 123 4.60 9.81 -16.44
N LEU A 124 5.79 10.35 -16.20
CA LEU A 124 6.07 11.79 -16.21
C LEU A 124 7.14 12.11 -17.25
N ARG A 125 7.05 13.30 -17.84
CA ARG A 125 8.11 13.84 -18.71
C ARG A 125 9.43 13.95 -17.94
N GLN A 126 10.53 13.59 -18.59
CA GLN A 126 11.89 13.73 -18.02
C GLN A 126 12.51 15.09 -18.34
N THR A 127 12.07 15.76 -19.40
CA THR A 127 12.60 17.06 -19.83
C THR A 127 11.60 18.18 -19.51
N ARG A 128 11.96 19.42 -19.84
CA ARG A 128 11.06 20.58 -19.75
C ARG A 128 10.01 20.63 -20.86
N GLN A 129 10.10 19.76 -21.87
CA GLN A 129 9.13 19.69 -22.97
C GLN A 129 7.91 18.86 -22.56
N THR A 130 6.74 19.24 -23.05
CA THR A 130 5.51 18.47 -22.81
C THR A 130 5.60 17.07 -23.40
N ALA A 131 5.01 16.10 -22.70
CA ALA A 131 4.84 14.76 -23.23
C ALA A 131 3.66 14.72 -24.21
N LYS A 132 3.78 13.87 -25.24
CA LYS A 132 2.68 13.49 -26.12
C LYS A 132 2.36 12.02 -25.88
N LEU A 133 1.22 11.76 -25.27
CA LEU A 133 0.81 10.40 -24.89
C LEU A 133 -0.33 9.90 -25.78
N ARG A 134 -0.27 8.63 -26.16
CA ARG A 134 -1.40 7.90 -26.72
C ARG A 134 -1.91 6.95 -25.66
N ILE A 135 -3.22 6.95 -25.41
CA ILE A 135 -3.84 6.04 -24.44
C ILE A 135 -4.72 5.05 -25.17
N SER A 136 -4.48 3.77 -24.90
CA SER A 136 -5.29 2.66 -25.41
C SER A 136 -5.78 1.82 -24.24
N ILE A 137 -7.03 1.37 -24.31
CA ILE A 137 -7.66 0.50 -23.32
C ILE A 137 -8.25 -0.68 -24.08
N ASP A 138 -7.93 -1.90 -23.65
CA ASP A 138 -8.35 -3.16 -24.30
C ASP A 138 -8.07 -3.20 -25.81
N GLY A 139 -6.86 -2.78 -26.18
CA GLY A 139 -6.40 -2.74 -27.58
C GLY A 139 -7.02 -1.64 -28.44
N LYS A 140 -7.92 -0.81 -27.89
CA LYS A 140 -8.57 0.30 -28.62
C LYS A 140 -7.98 1.64 -28.19
N VAL A 141 -7.60 2.46 -29.17
CA VAL A 141 -7.16 3.84 -28.91
C VAL A 141 -8.34 4.65 -28.38
N ARG A 142 -8.23 5.11 -27.13
CA ARG A 142 -9.22 5.99 -26.49
C ARG A 142 -8.83 7.45 -26.60
N MET A 143 -7.53 7.73 -26.69
CA MET A 143 -7.00 9.07 -26.89
C MET A 143 -5.77 9.00 -27.80
N GLY A 144 -5.86 9.64 -28.97
CA GLY A 144 -4.83 9.57 -30.01
C GLY A 144 -3.57 10.38 -29.70
N GLU A 145 -3.75 11.56 -29.08
CA GLU A 145 -2.68 12.44 -28.60
C GLU A 145 -3.20 13.23 -27.39
N LEU A 146 -2.49 13.14 -26.27
CA LEU A 146 -2.66 13.95 -25.08
C LEU A 146 -1.36 14.72 -24.84
N VAL A 147 -1.44 16.06 -24.80
CA VAL A 147 -0.31 16.93 -24.46
C VAL A 147 -0.39 17.27 -22.98
N CYS A 148 0.57 16.80 -22.20
CA CYS A 148 0.55 16.91 -20.74
C CYS A 148 1.95 16.80 -20.13
N ASP A 149 2.04 16.94 -18.82
CA ASP A 149 3.25 16.59 -18.07
C ASP A 149 3.41 15.07 -17.89
N GLY A 150 2.30 14.33 -17.90
CA GLY A 150 2.30 12.90 -17.71
C GLY A 150 0.91 12.29 -17.56
N ALA A 151 0.87 11.01 -17.23
CA ALA A 151 -0.35 10.27 -16.89
C ALA A 151 -0.12 9.40 -15.65
N LEU A 152 -1.18 9.25 -14.86
CA LEU A 152 -1.22 8.42 -13.65
C LEU A 152 -2.27 7.32 -13.86
N LEU A 153 -1.92 6.08 -13.53
CA LEU A 153 -2.88 5.00 -13.36
C LEU A 153 -2.88 4.62 -11.89
N ALA A 154 -3.97 4.89 -11.18
CA ALA A 154 -4.09 4.67 -9.74
C ALA A 154 -5.06 3.53 -9.41
N THR A 155 -4.79 2.81 -8.34
CA THR A 155 -5.75 1.92 -7.66
C THR A 155 -6.71 2.75 -6.82
N PRO A 156 -7.83 2.16 -6.34
CA PRO A 156 -8.65 2.81 -5.32
C PRO A 156 -7.88 3.23 -4.07
N ALA A 157 -6.97 2.38 -3.58
CA ALA A 157 -6.09 2.71 -2.43
C ALA A 157 -5.16 3.89 -2.72
N GLY A 158 -4.69 4.03 -3.96
CA GLY A 158 -3.89 5.17 -4.42
C GLY A 158 -4.68 6.44 -4.70
N SER A 159 -6.01 6.41 -4.64
CA SER A 159 -6.86 7.57 -5.00
C SER A 159 -6.64 8.78 -4.09
N THR A 160 -6.24 8.55 -2.85
CA THR A 160 -5.92 9.58 -1.83
C THR A 160 -4.47 10.05 -1.87
N ALA A 161 -3.62 9.39 -2.66
CA ALA A 161 -2.19 9.70 -2.81
C ALA A 161 -1.98 10.74 -3.93
N TYR A 162 -1.10 10.46 -4.90
CA TYR A 162 -0.77 11.44 -5.94
C TYR A 162 -1.99 11.78 -6.83
N ASN A 163 -2.91 10.83 -7.01
CA ASN A 163 -4.18 11.06 -7.70
C ASN A 163 -4.96 12.25 -7.12
N LEU A 164 -5.07 12.35 -5.79
CA LEU A 164 -5.77 13.46 -5.13
C LEU A 164 -5.09 14.80 -5.39
N SER A 165 -3.75 14.83 -5.38
CA SER A 165 -2.98 16.04 -5.70
C SER A 165 -3.10 16.44 -7.18
N ALA A 166 -3.32 15.47 -8.06
CA ALA A 166 -3.64 15.68 -9.48
C ALA A 166 -5.14 15.97 -9.73
N HIS A 167 -5.90 16.28 -8.67
CA HIS A 167 -7.34 16.56 -8.70
C HIS A 167 -8.23 15.41 -9.19
N GLY A 168 -7.73 14.17 -9.09
CA GLY A 168 -8.54 12.98 -9.30
C GLY A 168 -9.55 12.75 -8.18
N PRO A 169 -10.64 12.01 -8.44
CA PRO A 169 -11.62 11.67 -7.41
C PRO A 169 -11.04 10.70 -6.38
N ILE A 170 -11.56 10.75 -5.16
CA ILE A 170 -11.35 9.71 -4.15
C ILE A 170 -12.27 8.54 -4.48
N ILE A 171 -11.69 7.35 -4.55
CA ILE A 171 -12.39 6.11 -4.87
C ILE A 171 -12.32 5.19 -3.63
N PRO A 172 -13.46 4.66 -3.16
CA PRO A 172 -13.50 3.78 -2.01
C PRO A 172 -12.84 2.42 -2.32
N ILE A 173 -12.30 1.74 -1.30
CA ILE A 173 -11.49 0.51 -1.45
C ILE A 173 -12.39 -0.75 -1.52
N ASP A 174 -13.64 -0.64 -1.10
CA ASP A 174 -14.69 -1.67 -1.01
C ASP A 174 -15.43 -1.95 -2.34
#